data_AF-A0AA43IJJ6-F1
#
_entry.id   AF-A0AA43IJJ6-F1
#
_cell.length_a   1.000
_cell.length_b   1.000
_cell.length_c   1.000
_cell.angle_alpha   90.00
_cell.angle_beta   90.00
_cell.angle_gamma   90.00
#
_symmetry.space_group_name_H-M   'P 1'
#
loop_
_entity.id
_entity.type
_entity.pdbx_description
1 polymer ?
#
loop_
_entity_poly.entity_id
_entity_poly.type
_entity_poly.pdbx_seq_one_letter_code
_entity_poly.pdbx_strand_id
1 'polypeptide(L)' 'KNRCKLTGRPKGYMGKFGVCRNVFREMASNGKIPGVTKASW' A
#
# COMPACT_ATOMS: atom_id res chain seq x y z
N LYS A 1 -7.36 -9.36 12.99
CA LYS A 1 -7.35 -9.65 11.54
C LYS A 1 -7.12 -8.35 10.79
N ASN A 2 -5.96 -8.17 10.16
CA ASN A 2 -5.59 -6.86 9.65
C ASN A 2 -6.35 -6.54 8.36
N ARG A 3 -7.02 -5.38 8.34
CA ARG A 3 -7.81 -4.89 7.20
C ARG A 3 -7.19 -3.60 6.70
N CYS A 4 -7.31 -3.35 5.39
CA CYS A 4 -6.96 -2.06 4.82
C CYS A 4 -7.75 -0.95 5.52
N LYS A 5 -7.07 0.11 6.00
CA LYS A 5 -7.74 1.25 6.63
C LYS A 5 -8.63 2.05 5.67
N LEU A 6 -8.32 2.04 4.38
CA LEU A 6 -9.06 2.80 3.35
C LEU A 6 -10.23 2.01 2.75
N THR A 7 -10.03 0.72 2.45
CA THR A 7 -11.01 -0.09 1.71
C THR A 7 -11.60 -1.26 2.50
N GLY A 8 -11.13 -1.52 3.72
CA GLY A 8 -11.61 -2.65 4.54
C GLY A 8 -11.23 -4.05 4.03
N ARG A 9 -10.48 -4.13 2.92
CA ARG A 9 -10.08 -5.39 2.28
C ARG A 9 -9.35 -6.30 3.27
N PRO A 10 -9.77 -7.58 3.43
CA PRO A 10 -9.26 -8.47 4.48
C PRO A 10 -7.97 -9.21 4.12
N LYS A 11 -7.49 -9.12 2.87
CA LYS A 11 -6.31 -9.83 2.35
C LYS A 11 -5.32 -8.87 1.69
N GLY A 12 -4.03 -9.21 1.79
CA GLY A 12 -2.93 -8.44 1.19
C GLY A 12 -2.67 -7.12 1.92
N TYR A 13 -2.72 -7.15 3.25
CA TYR A 13 -2.46 -6.00 4.12
C TYR A 13 -0.95 -5.78 4.27
N MET A 14 -0.47 -4.59 3.92
CA MET A 14 0.89 -4.14 4.20
C MET A 14 0.94 -3.51 5.59
N GLY A 15 1.57 -4.19 6.55
CA GLY A 15 1.67 -3.71 7.94
C GLY A 15 2.34 -2.34 8.08
N LYS A 16 3.47 -2.13 7.40
CA LYS A 16 4.24 -0.87 7.44
C LYS A 16 3.44 0.35 6.96
N PHE A 17 2.51 0.15 6.03
CA PHE A 17 1.76 1.23 5.39
C PHE A 17 0.28 1.28 5.80
N GLY A 18 -0.22 0.28 6.54
CA GLY A 18 -1.59 0.25 7.03
C GLY A 18 -2.68 0.08 5.96
N VAL A 19 -2.32 -0.30 4.74
CA VAL A 19 -3.21 -0.39 3.57
C VAL A 19 -3.08 -1.72 2.85
N CYS A 20 -4.00 -2.04 1.95
CA CYS A 20 -3.84 -3.21 1.09
C CYS A 20 -2.91 -2.94 -0.09
N ARG A 21 -2.36 -4.00 -0.67
CA ARG A 21 -1.38 -3.95 -1.77
C ARG A 21 -1.80 -3.10 -2.98
N ASN A 22 -3.09 -3.08 -3.33
CA ASN A 22 -3.58 -2.34 -4.50
C ASN A 22 -3.52 -0.83 -4.24
N VAL A 23 -4.01 -0.42 -3.07
CA VAL A 23 -4.00 0.99 -2.65
C VAL A 23 -2.57 1.45 -2.40
N PHE A 24 -1.73 0.60 -1.82
CA PHE A 24 -0.29 0.87 -1.72
C PHE A 24 0.32 1.15 -3.10
N ARG A 25 0.03 0.32 -4.11
CA ARG A 25 0.57 0.50 -5.46
C ARG A 25 0.09 1.79 -6.11
N GLU A 26 -1.19 2.12 -5.97
CA GLU A 26 -1.77 3.36 -6.49
C GLU A 26 -1.15 4.59 -5.81
N MET A 27 -1.02 4.57 -4.48
CA MET A 27 -0.38 5.67 -3.74
C MET A 27 1.10 5.81 -4.07
N ALA A 28 1.83 4.70 -4.24
CA ALA A 28 3.23 4.72 -4.67
C ALA A 28 3.37 5.27 -6.10
N SER A 29 2.52 4.86 -7.04
CA SER A 29 2.50 5.42 -8.41
C SER A 29 2.17 6.90 -8.44
N ASN A 30 1.27 7.35 -7.55
CA ASN A 30 0.89 8.75 -7.41
C ASN A 30 1.91 9.58 -6.60
N GLY A 31 3.02 9.00 -6.14
CA GLY A 31 4.03 9.69 -5.33
C GLY A 31 3.56 10.10 -3.93
N LYS A 32 2.45 9.55 -3.43
CA LYS A 32 1.89 9.88 -2.09
C LYS A 32 2.66 9.23 -0.94
N ILE A 33 3.53 8.26 -1.25
CA ILE A 33 4.34 7.56 -0.25
C ILE A 33 5.80 8.04 -0.38
N PRO A 34 6.31 8.85 0.56
CA PRO A 34 7.67 9.36 0.49
C PRO A 34 8.67 8.19 0.62
N GLY A 35 9.74 8.25 -0.18
CA GLY A 35 10.81 7.25 -0.14
C GLY A 35 10.48 5.90 -0.79
N VAL A 36 9.33 5.77 -1.46
CA VAL A 36 9.00 4.59 -2.28
C VAL A 36 9.18 4.93 -3.74
N THR A 37 10.16 4.29 -4.38
CA THR A 37 10.38 4.34 -5.82
C THR A 37 10.18 2.95 -6.42
N LYS A 38 9.92 2.90 -7.73
CA LYS A 38 9.84 1.62 -8.44
C LYS A 38 11.24 0.99 -8.48
N ALA A 39 11.35 -0.22 -7.95
CA ALA A 39 12.55 -1.03 -8.05
C ALA A 39 12.91 -1.37 -9.50
N SER A 40 14.18 -1.16 -9.86
CA SER A 40 14.77 -1.60 -11.14
C SER A 40 16.10 -2.30 -10.83
N TRP A 41 16.04 -3.61 -10.70
CA TRP A 41 17.17 -4.51 -10.64
C TRP A 41 16.88 -5.70 -11.56
#